data_AF-A0A922AK66-F1
#
_entry.id   AF-A0A922AK66-F1
#
_cell.length_a   1.000
_cell.length_b   1.000
_cell.length_c   1.000
_cell.angle_alpha   90.00
_cell.angle_beta   90.00
_cell.angle_gamma   90.00
#
_symmetry.space_group_name_H-M   'P 1'
#
loop_
_entity.id
_entity.type
_entity.pdbx_description
1 polymer ?
#
loop_
_entity_poly.entity_id
_entity_poly.type
_entity_poly.pdbx_seq_one_letter_code
_entity_poly.pdbx_strand_id
1 'polypeptide(L)'
;MTLMTPPLDQQQQQQDDDEMLVPHTEFPEGPQPMEVAQAETANTVDAQAVDDPPSARFTWTIENFSRLNNKKLYSDVFFVGGYKWRILVFPKGNNVDHLSMYLDVADSANLPYGWSRYAQFSLTVINQLHNKYSIRKETQHQFNARESDWGFTSFMPLGELYDPSRGYLVNDTCIVEADVAVRRVVDYWSHDSKKETGFVGLKNQGATCYMNSLLQTLYHIPYFRKAVYHMPTTENDMPSGSIPLALQSLFYKLQYSDTSVATKELTKSFGWDTYDSFMQHDVQELNRVLCEKLEDKMKGTVVEGTIQQLFEGHHMNYIECINVDYKSTRKESFYDLQLDVKGCRDVYASFDKYVEVERLEGDNKYHAEQYGLQDARKGVLFIDFPPVLQLQLKRFEYDFMRDTMVKINDRYEFPLQLDLDRENGKYLSPDADSSVRNLYTLHRY
;
A
#
# COMPACT_ATOMS: atom_id res chain seq x y z
N MET A 1 11.69 -59.58 37.21
CA MET A 1 11.27 -60.30 38.43
C MET A 1 10.27 -59.42 39.18
N THR A 2 9.10 -59.97 39.53
CA THR A 2 8.76 -60.32 40.93
C THR A 2 9.25 -59.37 42.05
N LEU A 3 8.44 -58.80 42.97
CA LEU A 3 6.98 -58.73 43.21
C LEU A 3 6.64 -57.59 44.23
N MET A 4 5.37 -57.16 44.29
CA MET A 4 4.56 -56.72 45.47
C MET A 4 4.91 -55.48 46.37
N THR A 5 4.04 -54.45 46.32
CA THR A 5 2.96 -54.02 47.29
C THR A 5 2.94 -54.53 48.77
N PRO A 6 2.19 -53.92 49.75
CA PRO A 6 1.20 -52.80 49.72
C PRO A 6 1.39 -51.69 50.86
N PRO A 7 0.44 -51.25 51.75
CA PRO A 7 0.11 -49.81 51.93
C PRO A 7 -0.10 -49.34 53.43
N LEU A 8 -1.10 -48.44 53.67
CA LEU A 8 -1.66 -47.92 54.97
C LEU A 8 -0.92 -46.70 55.57
N ASP A 9 -1.55 -45.74 56.29
CA ASP A 9 -2.95 -45.56 56.73
C ASP A 9 -3.33 -44.05 56.87
N GLN A 10 -4.58 -43.63 56.67
CA GLN A 10 -5.59 -43.18 57.67
C GLN A 10 -5.11 -42.20 58.77
N GLN A 11 -5.84 -41.15 59.20
CA GLN A 11 -7.24 -40.71 58.96
C GLN A 11 -7.26 -39.12 58.88
N GLN A 12 -8.25 -38.26 59.19
CA GLN A 12 -9.56 -38.32 59.88
C GLN A 12 -10.46 -37.07 59.53
N GLN A 13 -11.78 -37.28 59.32
CA GLN A 13 -12.99 -36.44 59.66
C GLN A 13 -13.06 -34.91 59.35
N GLN A 14 -14.03 -34.41 58.54
CA GLN A 14 -15.50 -34.19 58.77
C GLN A 14 -15.79 -32.92 59.63
N GLN A 15 -16.77 -32.04 59.36
CA GLN A 15 -17.75 -31.83 58.26
C GLN A 15 -18.23 -30.33 58.37
N ASP A 16 -19.30 -29.70 57.83
CA ASP A 16 -20.55 -30.04 57.10
C ASP A 16 -20.90 -28.91 56.07
N ASP A 17 -21.49 -29.28 54.92
CA ASP A 17 -22.65 -28.74 54.14
C ASP A 17 -22.87 -27.19 53.90
N ASP A 18 -23.57 -26.71 52.86
CA ASP A 18 -24.62 -27.35 52.02
C ASP A 18 -24.77 -26.78 50.57
N GLU A 19 -25.28 -27.62 49.65
CA GLU A 19 -25.95 -27.41 48.32
C GLU A 19 -25.56 -26.28 47.29
N MET A 20 -25.77 -26.39 45.96
CA MET A 20 -26.67 -27.25 45.16
C MET A 20 -26.24 -27.45 43.66
N LEU A 21 -26.35 -28.70 43.17
CA LEU A 21 -26.71 -29.19 41.81
C LEU A 21 -25.92 -28.90 40.49
N VAL A 22 -25.92 -29.94 39.63
CA VAL A 22 -25.51 -30.03 38.21
C VAL A 22 -26.45 -31.04 37.50
N PRO A 23 -26.55 -31.07 36.16
CA PRO A 23 -26.79 -32.34 35.44
C PRO A 23 -25.87 -32.60 34.22
N HIS A 24 -25.76 -33.88 33.85
CA HIS A 24 -25.04 -34.41 32.67
C HIS A 24 -25.97 -34.41 31.40
N THR A 25 -25.73 -35.03 30.23
CA THR A 25 -25.02 -36.29 29.90
C THR A 25 -24.72 -36.48 28.39
N GLU A 26 -23.70 -37.32 28.09
CA GLU A 26 -23.55 -38.27 26.95
C GLU A 26 -23.41 -37.84 25.46
N PHE A 27 -22.76 -38.74 24.69
CA PHE A 27 -22.51 -38.74 23.23
C PHE A 27 -23.25 -39.93 22.57
N PRO A 28 -23.49 -39.89 21.23
CA PRO A 28 -22.99 -41.01 20.42
C PRO A 28 -22.59 -40.69 18.95
N GLU A 29 -21.59 -41.46 18.46
CA GLU A 29 -21.40 -42.06 17.12
C GLU A 29 -21.50 -41.24 15.79
N GLY A 30 -21.09 -41.90 14.69
CA GLY A 30 -20.91 -41.33 13.35
C GLY A 30 -21.56 -42.15 12.21
N PRO A 31 -21.05 -42.09 10.95
CA PRO A 31 -21.78 -41.30 9.95
C PRO A 31 -22.23 -42.03 8.67
N GLN A 32 -23.37 -41.62 8.11
CA GLN A 32 -23.85 -41.86 6.73
C GLN A 32 -25.17 -41.11 6.45
N PRO A 33 -25.61 -40.92 5.20
CA PRO A 33 -24.96 -40.21 4.08
C PRO A 33 -25.73 -38.93 3.70
N MET A 34 -25.26 -38.16 2.70
CA MET A 34 -25.94 -36.93 2.24
C MET A 34 -27.25 -37.20 1.48
N GLU A 35 -28.35 -36.58 1.91
CA GLU A 35 -29.46 -36.21 1.02
C GLU A 35 -29.21 -34.83 0.38
N VAL A 36 -29.62 -34.67 -0.88
CA VAL A 36 -29.41 -33.44 -1.65
C VAL A 36 -30.63 -32.52 -1.52
N ALA A 37 -30.58 -31.60 -0.57
CA ALA A 37 -31.52 -30.48 -0.48
C ALA A 37 -31.20 -29.40 -1.53
N GLN A 38 -32.24 -28.72 -2.01
CA GLN A 38 -32.22 -27.88 -3.21
C GLN A 38 -31.39 -26.59 -3.02
N ALA A 39 -30.84 -26.08 -4.12
CA ALA A 39 -30.11 -24.82 -4.11
C ALA A 39 -31.04 -23.65 -3.80
N GLU A 40 -30.83 -22.99 -2.65
CA GLU A 40 -31.47 -21.72 -2.36
C GLU A 40 -31.01 -20.66 -3.37
N THR A 41 -31.96 -19.85 -3.85
CA THR A 41 -31.69 -18.82 -4.86
C THR A 41 -30.65 -17.84 -4.36
N ALA A 42 -29.62 -17.59 -5.17
CA ALA A 42 -28.64 -16.55 -4.90
C ALA A 42 -29.34 -15.20 -4.77
N ASN A 43 -29.46 -14.71 -3.53
CA ASN A 43 -29.79 -13.30 -3.29
C ASN A 43 -28.66 -12.48 -3.91
N THR A 44 -28.96 -11.85 -5.05
CA THR A 44 -28.11 -10.83 -5.64
C THR A 44 -27.92 -9.75 -4.59
N VAL A 45 -26.70 -9.66 -4.04
CA VAL A 45 -26.31 -8.50 -3.23
C VAL A 45 -26.52 -7.27 -4.10
N ASP A 46 -27.46 -6.41 -3.69
CA ASP A 46 -27.66 -5.12 -4.33
C ASP A 46 -26.33 -4.37 -4.22
N ALA A 47 -25.66 -4.23 -5.37
CA ALA A 47 -24.48 -3.39 -5.47
C ALA A 47 -24.96 -1.96 -5.23
N GLN A 48 -24.77 -1.47 -4.00
CA GLN A 48 -25.15 -0.12 -3.61
C GLN A 48 -24.63 0.84 -4.67
N ALA A 49 -25.55 1.48 -5.38
CA ALA A 49 -25.19 2.45 -6.41
C ALA A 49 -24.27 3.48 -5.76
N VAL A 50 -23.03 3.58 -6.27
CA VAL A 50 -22.08 4.57 -5.79
C VAL A 50 -22.61 5.93 -6.23
N ASP A 51 -23.35 6.56 -5.33
CA ASP A 51 -24.05 7.83 -5.54
C ASP A 51 -23.05 8.85 -6.10
N ASP A 52 -23.26 9.30 -7.33
CA ASP A 52 -22.26 10.04 -8.10
C ASP A 52 -21.83 11.29 -7.32
N PRO A 53 -20.52 11.60 -7.26
CA PRO A 53 -20.01 12.67 -6.41
C PRO A 53 -20.71 13.99 -6.77
N PRO A 54 -21.36 14.68 -5.82
CA PRO A 54 -22.08 15.92 -6.09
C PRO A 54 -21.19 16.90 -6.86
N SER A 55 -21.54 17.12 -8.12
CA SER A 55 -20.70 17.81 -9.08
C SER A 55 -21.51 18.79 -9.92
N ALA A 56 -20.86 19.88 -10.31
CA ALA A 56 -21.46 20.90 -11.15
C ALA A 56 -20.40 21.63 -11.98
N ARG A 57 -20.86 22.16 -13.11
CA ARG A 57 -20.14 23.08 -13.97
C ARG A 57 -20.58 24.51 -13.68
N PHE A 58 -19.64 25.42 -13.52
CA PHE A 58 -19.90 26.84 -13.39
C PHE A 58 -19.03 27.62 -14.39
N THR A 59 -19.68 28.40 -15.26
CA THR A 59 -19.02 29.19 -16.30
C THR A 59 -19.18 30.68 -15.99
N TRP A 60 -18.08 31.44 -16.03
CA TRP A 60 -18.03 32.86 -15.70
C TRP A 60 -17.47 33.65 -16.89
N THR A 61 -18.23 34.65 -17.33
CA THR A 61 -17.84 35.58 -18.39
C THR A 61 -17.29 36.86 -17.76
N ILE A 62 -16.07 37.24 -18.14
CA ILE A 62 -15.35 38.40 -17.61
C ILE A 62 -15.17 39.42 -18.73
N GLU A 63 -16.05 40.41 -18.78
CA GLU A 63 -16.04 41.50 -19.75
C GLU A 63 -14.98 42.58 -19.44
N ASN A 64 -14.62 43.38 -20.45
CA ASN A 64 -13.65 44.49 -20.37
C ASN A 64 -12.28 44.07 -19.78
N PHE A 65 -11.84 42.84 -20.08
CA PHE A 65 -10.76 42.13 -19.37
C PHE A 65 -9.43 42.89 -19.36
N SER A 66 -9.02 43.46 -20.50
CA SER A 66 -7.77 44.24 -20.60
C SER A 66 -7.78 45.52 -19.75
N ARG A 67 -8.98 46.06 -19.46
CA ARG A 67 -9.21 47.30 -18.72
C ARG A 67 -9.28 47.08 -17.20
N LEU A 68 -9.25 45.83 -16.73
CA LEU A 68 -9.31 45.48 -15.32
C LEU A 68 -8.07 45.97 -14.58
N ASN A 69 -8.25 46.90 -13.63
CA ASN A 69 -7.18 47.41 -12.77
C ASN A 69 -7.16 46.76 -11.37
N ASN A 70 -8.08 45.85 -11.08
CA ASN A 70 -8.12 45.09 -9.83
C ASN A 70 -7.02 44.02 -9.82
N LYS A 71 -6.27 43.92 -8.71
CA LYS A 71 -5.23 42.87 -8.54
C LYS A 71 -5.82 41.45 -8.59
N LYS A 72 -7.02 41.28 -8.03
CA LYS A 72 -7.81 40.05 -8.08
C LYS A 72 -9.29 40.34 -8.31
N LEU A 73 -9.99 39.38 -8.89
CA LEU A 73 -11.44 39.33 -9.05
C LEU A 73 -12.00 38.04 -8.44
N TYR A 74 -13.28 38.08 -8.11
CA TYR A 74 -14.07 36.93 -7.68
C TYR A 74 -15.31 36.81 -8.58
N SER A 75 -15.71 35.58 -8.90
CA SER A 75 -17.01 35.31 -9.53
C SER A 75 -18.16 35.43 -8.52
N ASP A 76 -19.39 35.35 -9.04
CA ASP A 76 -20.55 34.98 -8.24
C ASP A 76 -20.37 33.62 -7.55
N VAL A 77 -21.15 33.40 -6.50
CA VAL A 77 -21.09 32.19 -5.68
C VAL A 77 -21.99 31.11 -6.25
N PHE A 78 -21.42 29.92 -6.48
CA PHE A 78 -22.14 28.73 -6.91
C PHE A 78 -22.10 27.62 -5.85
N PHE A 79 -22.99 26.64 -5.98
CA PHE A 79 -23.24 25.62 -4.96
C PHE A 79 -22.93 24.22 -5.50
N VAL A 80 -22.04 23.50 -4.83
CA VAL A 80 -21.73 22.09 -5.14
C VAL A 80 -21.60 21.31 -3.84
N GLY A 81 -22.26 20.15 -3.73
CA GLY A 81 -22.25 19.33 -2.51
C GLY A 81 -22.80 20.02 -1.26
N GLY A 82 -23.66 21.04 -1.42
CA GLY A 82 -24.15 21.89 -0.34
C GLY A 82 -23.17 22.99 0.10
N TYR A 83 -21.98 23.06 -0.48
CA TYR A 83 -20.95 24.04 -0.16
C TYR A 83 -20.90 25.20 -1.16
N LYS A 84 -20.47 26.37 -0.67
CA LYS A 84 -20.34 27.61 -1.45
C LYS A 84 -18.94 27.75 -2.04
N TRP A 85 -18.88 27.91 -3.36
CA TRP A 85 -17.67 28.03 -4.14
C TRP A 85 -17.71 29.29 -5.00
N ARG A 86 -16.53 29.82 -5.37
CA ARG A 86 -16.37 30.88 -6.38
C ARG A 86 -15.03 30.72 -7.09
N ILE A 87 -14.90 31.26 -8.29
CA ILE A 87 -13.62 31.36 -8.99
C ILE A 87 -12.91 32.64 -8.52
N LEU A 88 -11.62 32.54 -8.22
CA LEU A 88 -10.72 33.63 -7.91
C LEU A 88 -9.70 33.76 -9.05
N VAL A 89 -9.64 34.94 -9.70
CA VAL A 89 -8.75 35.23 -10.83
C VAL A 89 -7.86 36.43 -10.53
N PHE A 90 -6.59 36.36 -10.94
CA PHE A 90 -5.68 37.51 -11.00
C PHE A 90 -5.40 37.81 -12.49
N PRO A 91 -6.11 38.77 -13.12
CA PRO A 91 -6.05 39.01 -14.59
C PRO A 91 -4.68 39.45 -15.12
N LYS A 92 -3.83 39.96 -14.22
CA LYS A 92 -2.44 40.41 -14.46
C LYS A 92 -1.44 39.61 -13.59
N GLY A 93 -1.87 38.45 -13.10
CA GLY A 93 -1.09 37.48 -12.35
C GLY A 93 -0.88 37.78 -10.85
N ASN A 94 -0.65 36.71 -10.10
CA ASN A 94 -0.33 36.74 -8.68
C ASN A 94 1.20 36.73 -8.49
N ASN A 95 1.83 37.88 -8.77
CA ASN A 95 3.29 38.08 -8.76
C ASN A 95 4.07 37.28 -9.84
N VAL A 96 3.40 36.91 -10.94
CA VAL A 96 3.99 36.21 -12.11
C VAL A 96 3.35 36.72 -13.41
N ASP A 97 4.04 36.65 -14.55
CA ASP A 97 3.53 37.08 -15.87
C ASP A 97 2.56 36.06 -16.51
N HIS A 98 1.71 35.46 -15.69
CA HIS A 98 0.71 34.46 -16.08
C HIS A 98 -0.65 34.84 -15.49
N LEU A 99 -1.73 34.49 -16.18
CA LEU A 99 -3.04 34.41 -15.56
C LEU A 99 -2.96 33.44 -14.36
N SER A 100 -3.40 33.87 -13.19
CA SER A 100 -3.54 33.00 -12.02
C SER A 100 -5.02 32.75 -11.76
N MET A 101 -5.40 31.48 -11.57
CA MET A 101 -6.80 31.09 -11.40
C MET A 101 -6.93 29.99 -10.34
N TYR A 102 -7.87 30.19 -9.42
CA TYR A 102 -8.09 29.39 -8.22
C TYR A 102 -9.58 29.14 -8.01
N LEU A 103 -9.91 28.02 -7.38
CA LEU A 103 -11.22 27.79 -6.75
C LEU A 103 -11.11 28.26 -5.30
N ASP A 104 -12.10 29.00 -4.80
CA ASP A 104 -12.13 29.56 -3.44
C ASP A 104 -13.43 29.19 -2.71
N VAL A 105 -13.31 28.88 -1.42
CA VAL A 105 -14.42 28.64 -0.51
C VAL A 105 -15.03 29.98 -0.10
N ALA A 106 -16.11 30.36 -0.79
CA ALA A 106 -16.67 31.71 -0.74
C ALA A 106 -17.16 32.16 0.64
N ASP A 107 -17.49 31.21 1.53
CA ASP A 107 -17.95 31.45 2.91
C ASP A 107 -16.89 31.17 3.99
N SER A 108 -15.62 30.90 3.62
CA SER A 108 -14.52 30.44 4.48
C SER A 108 -14.37 31.17 5.83
N ALA A 109 -14.48 32.49 5.83
CA ALA A 109 -14.36 33.34 7.03
C ALA A 109 -15.51 33.17 8.05
N ASN A 110 -16.63 32.55 7.66
CA ASN A 110 -17.82 32.33 8.50
C ASN A 110 -18.00 30.87 8.93
N LEU A 111 -17.07 29.98 8.56
CA LEU A 111 -17.15 28.54 8.84
C LEU A 111 -16.58 28.20 10.23
N PRO A 112 -17.10 27.15 10.90
CA PRO A 112 -16.66 26.77 12.24
C PRO A 112 -15.19 26.34 12.26
N TYR A 113 -14.52 26.52 13.40
CA TYR A 113 -13.14 26.09 13.58
C TYR A 113 -12.99 24.58 13.29
N GLY A 114 -11.97 24.22 12.51
CA GLY A 114 -11.72 22.84 12.08
C GLY A 114 -12.45 22.40 10.80
N TRP A 115 -13.16 23.31 10.10
CA TRP A 115 -13.82 22.96 8.84
C TRP A 115 -12.84 22.45 7.76
N SER A 116 -13.31 21.49 6.97
CA SER A 116 -12.59 20.83 5.88
C SER A 116 -13.55 20.52 4.73
N ARG A 117 -13.14 20.75 3.48
CA ARG A 117 -13.91 20.40 2.26
C ARG A 117 -12.94 19.84 1.21
N TYR A 118 -13.15 18.60 0.74
CA TYR A 118 -12.33 17.99 -0.31
C TYR A 118 -13.07 18.05 -1.65
N ALA A 119 -12.41 18.59 -2.68
CA ALA A 119 -12.95 18.63 -4.03
C ALA A 119 -11.89 18.23 -5.06
N GLN A 120 -12.33 17.43 -6.02
CA GLN A 120 -11.64 17.22 -7.29
C GLN A 120 -12.22 18.23 -8.28
N PHE A 121 -11.40 19.05 -8.93
CA PHE A 121 -11.91 20.11 -9.79
C PHE A 121 -10.98 20.41 -10.97
N SER A 122 -11.56 20.99 -12.02
CA SER A 122 -10.81 21.53 -13.14
C SER A 122 -11.13 23.01 -13.33
N LEU A 123 -10.12 23.78 -13.69
CA LEU A 123 -10.22 25.18 -14.09
C LEU A 123 -9.88 25.27 -15.58
N THR A 124 -10.68 25.99 -16.34
CA THR A 124 -10.57 26.08 -17.80
C THR A 124 -10.62 27.54 -18.25
N VAL A 125 -9.78 27.92 -19.22
CA VAL A 125 -9.96 29.13 -20.06
C VAL A 125 -10.49 28.68 -21.40
N ILE A 126 -11.69 29.14 -21.77
CA ILE A 126 -12.38 28.71 -22.98
C ILE A 126 -11.77 29.39 -24.21
N ASN A 127 -11.47 28.60 -25.24
CA ASN A 127 -11.11 29.11 -26.55
C ASN A 127 -12.39 29.39 -27.37
N GLN A 128 -12.71 30.68 -27.53
CA GLN A 128 -13.98 31.16 -28.08
C GLN A 128 -14.06 31.02 -29.61
N LEU A 129 -12.92 30.81 -30.28
CA LEU A 129 -12.88 30.50 -31.72
C LEU A 129 -13.00 28.98 -31.96
N HIS A 130 -12.31 28.19 -31.15
CA HIS A 130 -12.11 26.75 -31.36
C HIS A 130 -12.04 26.01 -30.02
N ASN A 131 -13.18 25.59 -29.47
CA ASN A 131 -13.29 24.98 -28.13
C ASN A 131 -12.36 23.75 -27.89
N LYS A 132 -11.93 23.04 -28.95
CA LYS A 132 -10.91 21.98 -28.86
C LYS A 132 -9.52 22.45 -28.38
N TYR A 133 -9.27 23.76 -28.36
CA TYR A 133 -8.05 24.39 -27.85
C TYR A 133 -8.28 25.13 -26.52
N SER A 134 -9.42 24.93 -25.84
CA SER A 134 -9.65 25.43 -24.48
C SER A 134 -8.63 24.82 -23.52
N ILE A 135 -7.95 25.65 -22.72
CA ILE A 135 -6.91 25.19 -21.80
C ILE A 135 -7.55 24.83 -20.47
N ARG A 136 -7.62 23.54 -20.17
CA ARG A 136 -8.09 22.95 -18.90
C ARG A 136 -6.89 22.51 -18.05
N LYS A 137 -6.94 22.74 -16.74
CA LYS A 137 -6.03 22.13 -15.76
C LYS A 137 -6.85 21.52 -14.62
N GLU A 138 -6.49 20.30 -14.23
CA GLU A 138 -7.22 19.51 -13.22
C GLU A 138 -6.38 19.34 -11.97
N THR A 139 -7.02 19.34 -10.79
CA THR A 139 -6.37 19.13 -9.50
C THR A 139 -7.38 18.63 -8.46
N GLN A 140 -6.91 18.29 -7.26
CA GLN A 140 -7.74 17.98 -6.11
C GLN A 140 -7.11 18.59 -4.85
N HIS A 141 -7.92 19.09 -3.92
CA HIS A 141 -7.43 19.75 -2.71
C HIS A 141 -8.41 19.66 -1.53
N GLN A 142 -7.87 19.67 -0.31
CA GLN A 142 -8.62 19.66 0.95
C GLN A 142 -8.64 21.07 1.56
N PHE A 143 -9.57 21.88 1.06
CA PHE A 143 -9.79 23.25 1.48
C PHE A 143 -10.08 23.32 2.98
N ASN A 144 -9.47 24.28 3.66
CA ASN A 144 -9.52 24.42 5.11
C ASN A 144 -9.32 25.91 5.52
N ALA A 145 -9.37 26.19 6.83
CA ALA A 145 -9.26 27.56 7.35
C ALA A 145 -7.90 28.27 7.10
N ARG A 146 -6.86 27.56 6.65
CA ARG A 146 -5.57 28.14 6.22
C ARG A 146 -5.45 28.20 4.70
N GLU A 147 -6.01 27.22 4.01
CA GLU A 147 -6.00 27.07 2.55
C GLU A 147 -7.45 27.12 2.06
N SER A 148 -8.04 28.33 2.05
CA SER A 148 -9.43 28.54 1.60
C SER A 148 -9.57 28.56 0.07
N ASP A 149 -8.47 28.83 -0.64
CA ASP A 149 -8.38 28.81 -2.09
C ASP A 149 -7.21 27.94 -2.58
N TRP A 150 -7.38 27.33 -3.75
CA TRP A 150 -6.39 26.46 -4.38
C TRP A 150 -6.53 26.45 -5.90
N GLY A 151 -5.43 26.24 -6.62
CA GLY A 151 -5.39 26.26 -8.07
C GLY A 151 -4.00 26.55 -8.62
N PHE A 152 -3.92 27.40 -9.63
CA PHE A 152 -2.72 27.55 -10.46
C PHE A 152 -2.27 29.02 -10.53
N THR A 153 -1.17 29.32 -9.84
CA THR A 153 -0.49 30.63 -9.94
C THR A 153 -0.02 30.91 -11.38
N SER A 154 0.45 29.88 -12.08
CA SER A 154 0.78 29.94 -13.52
C SER A 154 -0.23 29.11 -14.33
N PHE A 155 -1.43 29.66 -14.56
CA PHE A 155 -2.46 28.99 -15.36
C PHE A 155 -2.12 29.07 -16.86
N MET A 156 -2.01 30.28 -17.41
CA MET A 156 -1.73 30.55 -18.83
C MET A 156 -0.80 31.76 -18.95
N PRO A 157 0.23 31.77 -19.81
CA PRO A 157 1.09 32.95 -19.98
C PRO A 157 0.26 34.13 -20.52
N LEU A 158 0.45 35.33 -19.97
CA LEU A 158 -0.35 36.49 -20.39
C LEU A 158 -0.18 36.82 -21.88
N GLY A 159 1.02 36.60 -22.43
CA GLY A 159 1.29 36.74 -23.86
C GLY A 159 0.50 35.80 -24.77
N GLU A 160 0.00 34.65 -24.27
CA GLU A 160 -0.90 33.78 -25.03
C GLU A 160 -2.37 34.13 -24.83
N LEU A 161 -2.74 34.66 -23.65
CA LEU A 161 -4.12 35.08 -23.33
C LEU A 161 -4.54 36.33 -24.14
N TYR A 162 -3.64 37.31 -24.27
CA TYR A 162 -3.90 38.57 -24.96
C TYR A 162 -3.62 38.52 -26.47
N ASP A 163 -3.17 37.39 -27.01
CA ASP A 163 -2.94 37.18 -28.46
C ASP A 163 -4.29 37.03 -29.19
N PRO A 164 -4.71 37.99 -30.04
CA PRO A 164 -6.00 37.94 -30.71
C PRO A 164 -6.14 36.76 -31.69
N SER A 165 -5.02 36.18 -32.15
CA SER A 165 -5.03 35.03 -33.05
C SER A 165 -5.37 33.71 -32.33
N ARG A 166 -5.20 33.67 -31.00
CA ARG A 166 -5.42 32.47 -30.18
C ARG A 166 -6.84 32.30 -29.67
N GLY A 167 -7.64 33.37 -29.64
CA GLY A 167 -9.09 33.27 -29.38
C GLY A 167 -9.52 33.03 -27.93
N TYR A 168 -8.64 33.20 -26.94
CA TYR A 168 -9.02 33.15 -25.52
C TYR A 168 -9.71 34.45 -25.06
N LEU A 169 -9.21 35.59 -25.54
CA LEU A 169 -9.81 36.91 -25.35
C LEU A 169 -10.45 37.39 -26.66
N VAL A 170 -11.78 37.45 -26.70
CA VAL A 170 -12.55 37.90 -27.87
C VAL A 170 -13.49 39.02 -27.43
N ASN A 171 -13.58 40.11 -28.20
CA ASN A 171 -14.35 41.31 -27.85
C ASN A 171 -14.06 41.84 -26.42
N ASP A 172 -12.78 41.87 -26.04
CA ASP A 172 -12.29 42.22 -24.68
C ASP A 172 -12.96 41.40 -23.55
N THR A 173 -13.42 40.19 -23.87
CA THR A 173 -14.17 39.30 -22.97
C THR A 173 -13.46 37.95 -22.87
N CYS A 174 -13.24 37.49 -21.65
CA CYS A 174 -12.62 36.20 -21.33
C CYS A 174 -13.66 35.28 -20.67
N ILE A 175 -13.76 34.03 -21.11
CA ILE A 175 -14.69 33.05 -20.52
C ILE A 175 -13.88 31.98 -19.79
N VAL A 176 -14.17 31.82 -18.51
CA VAL A 176 -13.54 30.80 -17.65
C VAL A 176 -14.57 29.84 -17.08
N GLU A 177 -14.16 28.62 -16.78
CA GLU A 177 -15.06 27.56 -16.30
C GLU A 177 -14.41 26.77 -15.17
N ALA A 178 -15.24 26.38 -14.21
CA ALA A 178 -14.90 25.45 -13.13
C ALA A 178 -15.85 24.26 -13.17
N ASP A 179 -15.33 23.07 -13.48
CA ASP A 179 -15.99 21.81 -13.11
C ASP A 179 -15.53 21.44 -11.70
N VAL A 180 -16.45 21.30 -10.76
CA VAL A 180 -16.16 20.93 -9.37
C VAL A 180 -16.92 19.67 -9.03
N ALA A 181 -16.23 18.65 -8.54
CA ALA A 181 -16.80 17.45 -7.94
C ALA A 181 -16.44 17.41 -6.45
N VAL A 182 -17.44 17.67 -5.60
CA VAL A 182 -17.29 17.56 -4.15
C VAL A 182 -17.35 16.08 -3.80
N ARG A 183 -16.20 15.54 -3.42
CA ARG A 183 -16.13 14.25 -2.75
C ARG A 183 -16.53 14.50 -1.29
N ARG A 184 -17.33 13.61 -0.69
CA ARG A 184 -17.49 13.65 0.77
C ARG A 184 -16.09 13.48 1.38
N VAL A 185 -15.67 14.45 2.20
CA VAL A 185 -14.60 14.20 3.16
C VAL A 185 -15.17 13.11 4.06
N VAL A 186 -14.62 11.91 3.97
CA VAL A 186 -14.66 10.94 5.06
C VAL A 186 -13.90 11.62 6.19
N ASP A 187 -14.64 12.26 7.09
CA ASP A 187 -14.06 13.11 8.13
C ASP A 187 -13.31 12.22 9.10
N TYR A 188 -11.98 12.15 8.95
CA TYR A 188 -11.11 11.20 9.65
C TYR A 188 -11.15 11.29 11.19
N TRP A 189 -11.83 12.30 11.76
CA TRP A 189 -12.13 12.42 13.19
C TRP A 189 -13.47 11.81 13.62
N SER A 190 -14.43 11.65 12.70
CA SER A 190 -15.74 11.05 12.95
C SER A 190 -16.03 9.78 12.13
N HIS A 191 -15.14 9.43 11.19
CA HIS A 191 -15.16 8.19 10.42
C HIS A 191 -14.86 6.97 11.30
N ASP A 192 -15.92 6.24 11.62
CA ASP A 192 -15.86 4.93 12.23
C ASP A 192 -15.44 3.89 11.17
N SER A 193 -14.13 3.77 10.95
CA SER A 193 -13.53 2.76 10.07
C SER A 193 -14.01 1.35 10.41
N LYS A 194 -14.21 1.05 11.70
CA LYS A 194 -14.63 -0.28 12.15
C LYS A 194 -16.03 -0.61 11.63
N LYS A 195 -16.93 0.37 11.67
CA LYS A 195 -18.31 0.28 11.17
C LYS A 195 -18.42 0.33 9.64
N GLU A 196 -17.59 1.11 8.97
CA GLU A 196 -17.63 1.25 7.50
C GLU A 196 -16.89 0.12 6.76
N THR A 197 -15.86 -0.49 7.33
CA THR A 197 -15.04 -1.52 6.65
C THR A 197 -14.90 -2.85 7.41
N GLY A 198 -15.23 -2.90 8.70
CA GLY A 198 -14.91 -4.02 9.60
C GLY A 198 -13.50 -3.94 10.24
N PHE A 199 -12.64 -3.04 9.74
CA PHE A 199 -11.22 -2.94 10.11
C PHE A 199 -10.88 -1.56 10.69
N VAL A 200 -9.77 -1.47 11.42
CA VAL A 200 -9.24 -0.20 11.95
C VAL A 200 -7.85 0.12 11.42
N GLY A 201 -7.61 1.41 11.18
CA GLY A 201 -6.32 1.92 10.71
C GLY A 201 -5.23 1.94 11.78
N LEU A 202 -4.02 2.32 11.37
CA LEU A 202 -2.90 2.61 12.27
C LEU A 202 -2.63 4.12 12.31
N LYS A 203 -2.50 4.68 13.52
CA LYS A 203 -2.10 6.07 13.74
C LYS A 203 -0.66 6.24 13.24
N ASN A 204 -0.45 7.13 12.27
CA ASN A 204 0.90 7.50 11.82
C ASN A 204 1.60 8.29 12.94
N GLN A 205 2.86 7.98 13.21
CA GLN A 205 3.65 8.67 14.24
C GLN A 205 4.49 9.82 13.68
N GLY A 206 4.66 9.89 12.35
CA GLY A 206 5.53 10.84 11.67
C GLY A 206 5.78 10.39 10.24
N ALA A 207 6.96 9.81 10.01
CA ALA A 207 7.32 9.20 8.71
C ALA A 207 6.89 7.73 8.58
N THR A 208 6.29 7.14 9.62
CA THR A 208 6.04 5.69 9.76
C THR A 208 4.95 5.10 8.86
N CYS A 209 4.64 5.70 7.71
CA CYS A 209 3.61 5.22 6.80
C CYS A 209 3.97 3.86 6.17
N TYR A 210 5.25 3.65 5.79
CA TYR A 210 5.76 2.38 5.27
C TYR A 210 5.59 1.24 6.29
N MET A 211 5.96 1.47 7.54
CA MET A 211 5.75 0.53 8.65
C MET A 211 4.26 0.22 8.84
N ASN A 212 3.40 1.25 8.87
CA ASN A 212 1.97 1.04 9.06
C ASN A 212 1.33 0.25 7.90
N SER A 213 1.80 0.44 6.66
CA SER A 213 1.39 -0.39 5.52
C SER A 213 1.81 -1.85 5.68
N LEU A 214 3.10 -2.09 6.00
CA LEU A 214 3.65 -3.43 6.22
C LEU A 214 2.91 -4.19 7.34
N LEU A 215 2.65 -3.53 8.48
CA LEU A 215 1.99 -4.15 9.62
C LEU A 215 0.54 -4.52 9.32
N GLN A 216 -0.17 -3.73 8.52
CA GLN A 216 -1.48 -4.11 8.01
C GLN A 216 -1.40 -5.29 7.03
N THR A 217 -0.38 -5.35 6.16
CA THR A 217 -0.18 -6.50 5.25
C THR A 217 0.02 -7.79 6.05
N LEU A 218 0.93 -7.78 7.03
CA LEU A 218 1.23 -8.94 7.86
C LEU A 218 0.05 -9.35 8.77
N TYR A 219 -0.71 -8.38 9.30
CA TYR A 219 -1.91 -8.64 10.08
C TYR A 219 -3.01 -9.36 9.27
N HIS A 220 -3.12 -9.06 7.97
CA HIS A 220 -4.08 -9.68 7.05
C HIS A 220 -3.59 -11.00 6.45
N ILE A 221 -2.50 -11.60 6.94
CA ILE A 221 -2.12 -12.99 6.68
C ILE A 221 -2.57 -13.84 7.90
N PRO A 222 -3.67 -14.63 7.80
CA PRO A 222 -4.26 -15.27 8.98
C PRO A 222 -3.35 -16.30 9.67
N TYR A 223 -2.47 -16.97 8.92
CA TYR A 223 -1.50 -17.93 9.46
C TYR A 223 -0.40 -17.21 10.26
N PHE A 224 0.20 -16.16 9.69
CA PHE A 224 1.17 -15.29 10.38
C PHE A 224 0.58 -14.70 11.66
N ARG A 225 -0.64 -14.15 11.61
CA ARG A 225 -1.32 -13.60 12.79
C ARG A 225 -1.54 -14.64 13.88
N LYS A 226 -1.93 -15.87 13.53
CA LYS A 226 -2.05 -16.98 14.49
C LYS A 226 -0.69 -17.35 15.09
N ALA A 227 0.36 -17.46 14.28
CA ALA A 227 1.70 -17.79 14.76
C ALA A 227 2.23 -16.75 15.75
N VAL A 228 2.05 -15.45 15.45
CA VAL A 228 2.38 -14.34 16.38
C VAL A 228 1.65 -14.49 17.71
N TYR A 229 0.34 -14.81 17.71
CA TYR A 229 -0.41 -15.05 18.95
C TYR A 229 0.02 -16.32 19.73
N HIS A 230 0.72 -17.26 19.10
CA HIS A 230 1.25 -18.47 19.73
C HIS A 230 2.74 -18.37 20.12
N MET A 231 3.40 -17.23 19.88
CA MET A 231 4.76 -16.99 20.37
C MET A 231 4.79 -16.89 21.91
N PRO A 232 5.77 -17.48 22.60
CA PRO A 232 5.88 -17.41 24.05
C PRO A 232 6.28 -16.00 24.51
N THR A 233 5.41 -15.40 25.32
CA THR A 233 5.63 -14.12 26.01
C THR A 233 5.23 -14.26 27.48
N THR A 234 6.00 -13.69 28.38
CA THR A 234 5.79 -13.82 29.83
C THR A 234 5.22 -12.54 30.44
N GLU A 235 4.64 -12.62 31.64
CA GLU A 235 4.17 -11.44 32.39
C GLU A 235 5.32 -10.46 32.77
N ASN A 236 6.57 -10.92 32.68
CA ASN A 236 7.76 -10.08 32.90
C ASN A 236 8.21 -9.31 31.63
N ASP A 237 7.69 -9.67 30.45
CA ASP A 237 8.01 -8.97 29.21
C ASP A 237 7.29 -7.61 29.16
N MET A 238 8.06 -6.52 29.07
CA MET A 238 7.50 -5.20 28.77
C MET A 238 7.30 -5.06 27.25
N PRO A 239 6.12 -4.65 26.73
CA PRO A 239 5.89 -4.49 25.30
C PRO A 239 6.91 -3.56 24.62
N SER A 240 7.39 -2.52 25.31
CA SER A 240 8.42 -1.61 24.78
C SER A 240 9.83 -2.21 24.69
N GLY A 241 10.05 -3.45 25.13
CA GLY A 241 11.33 -4.16 25.05
C GLY A 241 11.25 -5.56 24.41
N SER A 242 10.06 -5.99 23.97
CA SER A 242 9.82 -7.33 23.41
C SER A 242 8.96 -7.22 22.15
N ILE A 243 9.60 -7.34 20.98
CA ILE A 243 8.95 -7.24 19.65
C ILE A 243 7.76 -8.22 19.50
N PRO A 244 7.86 -9.51 19.91
CA PRO A 244 6.71 -10.42 19.87
C PRO A 244 5.51 -9.88 20.65
N LEU A 245 5.72 -9.43 21.89
CA LEU A 245 4.64 -8.90 22.73
C LEU A 245 4.08 -7.57 22.19
N ALA A 246 4.94 -6.69 21.64
CA ALA A 246 4.50 -5.47 20.97
C ALA A 246 3.62 -5.77 19.75
N LEU A 247 3.97 -6.80 18.97
CA LEU A 247 3.23 -7.21 17.77
C LEU A 247 1.92 -7.93 18.13
N GLN A 248 1.92 -8.80 19.14
CA GLN A 248 0.70 -9.40 19.72
C GLN A 248 -0.24 -8.32 20.25
N SER A 249 0.27 -7.38 21.05
CA SER A 249 -0.45 -6.21 21.57
C SER A 249 -1.08 -5.41 20.42
N LEU A 250 -0.31 -5.12 19.37
CA LEU A 250 -0.79 -4.41 18.18
C LEU A 250 -1.88 -5.19 17.43
N PHE A 251 -1.68 -6.47 17.17
CA PHE A 251 -2.61 -7.32 16.43
C PHE A 251 -3.92 -7.54 17.21
N TYR A 252 -3.85 -7.74 18.53
CA TYR A 252 -5.01 -7.79 19.41
C TYR A 252 -5.81 -6.47 19.33
N LYS A 253 -5.12 -5.32 19.45
CA LYS A 253 -5.74 -4.00 19.34
C LYS A 253 -6.36 -3.76 17.94
N LEU A 254 -5.73 -4.23 16.86
CA LEU A 254 -6.29 -4.17 15.49
C LEU A 254 -7.55 -5.04 15.33
N GLN A 255 -7.62 -6.16 16.05
CA GLN A 255 -8.76 -7.08 15.99
C GLN A 255 -9.98 -6.56 16.76
N TYR A 256 -9.75 -6.02 17.97
CA TYR A 256 -10.81 -5.73 18.95
C TYR A 256 -11.04 -4.25 19.27
N SER A 257 -10.22 -3.31 18.78
CA SER A 257 -10.51 -1.88 18.97
C SER A 257 -11.41 -1.35 17.85
N ASP A 258 -12.31 -0.43 18.21
CA ASP A 258 -13.12 0.36 17.29
C ASP A 258 -12.40 1.62 16.79
N THR A 259 -11.16 1.87 17.25
CA THR A 259 -10.39 3.08 16.91
C THR A 259 -8.99 2.77 16.40
N SER A 260 -8.44 3.67 15.57
CA SER A 260 -7.11 3.49 14.96
C SER A 260 -6.01 3.29 16.00
N VAL A 261 -5.18 2.25 15.84
CA VAL A 261 -4.23 1.79 16.87
C VAL A 261 -2.89 2.52 16.74
N ALA A 262 -2.20 2.79 17.87
CA ALA A 262 -0.89 3.43 17.88
C ALA A 262 0.26 2.41 17.93
N THR A 263 1.24 2.54 17.02
CA THR A 263 2.43 1.66 16.92
C THR A 263 3.58 2.01 17.88
N LYS A 264 3.32 2.84 18.92
CA LYS A 264 4.32 3.38 19.87
C LYS A 264 5.07 2.34 20.71
N GLU A 265 4.42 1.22 21.00
CA GLU A 265 5.05 0.10 21.73
C GLU A 265 6.07 -0.62 20.82
N LEU A 266 5.69 -0.83 19.56
CA LEU A 266 6.50 -1.54 18.57
C LEU A 266 7.75 -0.76 18.15
N THR A 267 7.64 0.54 17.84
CA THR A 267 8.83 1.35 17.49
C THR A 267 9.86 1.35 18.62
N LYS A 268 9.41 1.51 19.88
CA LYS A 268 10.29 1.37 21.06
C LYS A 268 10.92 -0.02 21.16
N SER A 269 10.19 -1.09 20.86
CA SER A 269 10.73 -2.45 20.91
C SER A 269 11.80 -2.74 19.83
N PHE A 270 11.83 -1.97 18.74
CA PHE A 270 12.94 -1.99 17.78
C PHE A 270 14.20 -1.25 18.27
N GLY A 271 14.08 -0.47 19.35
CA GLY A 271 15.11 0.45 19.85
C GLY A 271 15.01 1.87 19.28
N TRP A 272 14.00 2.16 18.45
CA TRP A 272 13.84 3.47 17.80
C TRP A 272 13.38 4.55 18.79
N ASP A 273 13.97 5.73 18.66
CA ASP A 273 13.60 6.91 19.42
C ASP A 273 12.57 7.79 18.68
N THR A 274 12.34 9.01 19.18
CA THR A 274 11.42 9.97 18.56
C THR A 274 11.96 10.62 17.28
N TYR A 275 13.27 10.65 17.06
CA TYR A 275 13.91 11.16 15.84
C TYR A 275 13.87 10.11 14.72
N ASP A 276 14.21 8.86 15.04
CA ASP A 276 14.12 7.70 14.12
C ASP A 276 12.69 7.57 13.55
N SER A 277 11.67 7.86 14.37
CA SER A 277 10.26 7.86 13.97
C SER A 277 9.87 8.92 12.90
N PHE A 278 10.77 9.85 12.58
CA PHE A 278 10.66 10.80 11.47
C PHE A 278 11.59 10.46 10.27
N MET A 279 12.42 9.43 10.37
CA MET A 279 13.21 8.94 9.25
C MET A 279 12.39 8.01 8.34
N GLN A 280 12.63 8.12 7.03
CA GLN A 280 12.11 7.18 6.04
C GLN A 280 13.12 6.06 5.84
N HIS A 281 12.74 4.84 6.21
CA HIS A 281 13.50 3.62 5.95
C HIS A 281 12.89 2.87 4.76
N ASP A 282 13.64 1.95 4.16
CA ASP A 282 13.06 1.03 3.19
C ASP A 282 12.12 0.05 3.91
N VAL A 283 10.97 -0.22 3.29
CA VAL A 283 10.00 -1.19 3.80
C VAL A 283 10.56 -2.62 3.79
N GLN A 284 11.48 -2.94 2.86
CA GLN A 284 12.14 -4.24 2.77
C GLN A 284 13.16 -4.45 3.89
N GLU A 285 13.94 -3.42 4.22
CA GLU A 285 14.87 -3.43 5.36
C GLU A 285 14.09 -3.68 6.67
N LEU A 286 13.03 -2.90 6.91
CA LEU A 286 12.18 -3.08 8.08
C LEU A 286 11.52 -4.48 8.11
N ASN A 287 11.00 -4.95 6.99
CA ASN A 287 10.35 -6.26 6.88
C ASN A 287 11.32 -7.40 7.21
N ARG A 288 12.54 -7.35 6.68
CA ARG A 288 13.55 -8.37 6.91
C ARG A 288 14.05 -8.35 8.36
N VAL A 289 14.35 -7.17 8.91
CA VAL A 289 14.73 -7.01 10.34
C VAL A 289 13.60 -7.43 11.29
N LEU A 290 12.33 -7.24 10.91
CA LEU A 290 11.17 -7.76 11.66
C LEU A 290 11.10 -9.28 11.57
N CYS A 291 11.21 -9.87 10.38
CA CYS A 291 11.15 -11.32 10.18
C CYS A 291 12.29 -12.05 10.90
N GLU A 292 13.54 -11.59 10.75
CA GLU A 292 14.72 -12.15 11.44
C GLU A 292 14.52 -12.13 12.97
N LYS A 293 14.12 -10.99 13.55
CA LYS A 293 13.89 -10.85 15.00
C LYS A 293 12.67 -11.62 15.52
N LEU A 294 11.68 -11.91 14.69
CA LEU A 294 10.57 -12.81 15.03
C LEU A 294 11.02 -14.26 14.97
N GLU A 295 11.73 -14.67 13.92
CA GLU A 295 12.20 -16.04 13.74
C GLU A 295 13.14 -16.47 14.89
N ASP A 296 14.07 -15.61 15.30
CA ASP A 296 14.92 -15.83 16.49
C ASP A 296 14.15 -15.97 17.81
N LYS A 297 12.88 -15.53 17.84
CA LYS A 297 11.95 -15.70 18.96
C LYS A 297 10.93 -16.83 18.75
N MET A 298 10.89 -17.42 17.55
CA MET A 298 10.10 -18.63 17.23
C MET A 298 10.94 -19.91 17.35
N LYS A 299 12.28 -19.84 17.27
CA LYS A 299 13.19 -20.98 17.48
C LYS A 299 13.02 -21.60 18.88
N GLY A 300 12.91 -22.93 18.95
CA GLY A 300 12.61 -23.68 20.17
C GLY A 300 11.15 -23.61 20.63
N THR A 301 10.20 -23.25 19.75
CA THR A 301 8.78 -23.05 20.11
C THR A 301 7.84 -23.81 19.17
N VAL A 302 6.55 -23.90 19.53
CA VAL A 302 5.51 -24.53 18.69
C VAL A 302 5.20 -23.80 17.38
N VAL A 303 5.83 -22.65 17.13
CA VAL A 303 5.71 -21.86 15.89
C VAL A 303 7.06 -21.69 15.16
N GLU A 304 8.06 -22.50 15.51
CA GLU A 304 9.34 -22.55 14.79
C GLU A 304 9.15 -22.80 13.29
N GLY A 305 9.96 -22.13 12.46
CA GLY A 305 9.88 -22.24 10.99
C GLY A 305 8.70 -21.55 10.32
N THR A 306 7.75 -20.91 11.05
CA THR A 306 6.58 -20.24 10.43
C THR A 306 6.99 -19.19 9.40
N ILE A 307 8.04 -18.40 9.67
CA ILE A 307 8.53 -17.34 8.76
C ILE A 307 9.04 -17.95 7.45
N GLN A 308 9.87 -18.99 7.55
CA GLN A 308 10.38 -19.78 6.42
C GLN A 308 9.22 -20.37 5.60
N GLN A 309 8.32 -21.12 6.25
CA GLN A 309 7.16 -21.77 5.62
C GLN A 309 6.20 -20.81 4.90
N LEU A 310 6.16 -19.53 5.27
CA LEU A 310 5.30 -18.51 4.63
C LEU A 310 5.98 -17.78 3.47
N PHE A 311 7.26 -17.45 3.63
CA PHE A 311 7.92 -16.41 2.84
C PHE A 311 9.23 -16.86 2.18
N GLU A 312 9.86 -17.94 2.63
CA GLU A 312 11.07 -18.48 2.00
C GLU A 312 10.72 -19.23 0.72
N GLY A 313 11.25 -18.74 -0.40
CA GLY A 313 11.43 -19.54 -1.61
C GLY A 313 12.91 -19.58 -1.97
N HIS A 314 13.25 -20.27 -3.06
CA HIS A 314 14.64 -20.44 -3.45
C HIS A 314 14.89 -20.26 -4.94
N HIS A 315 16.04 -19.65 -5.25
CA HIS A 315 16.57 -19.59 -6.62
C HIS A 315 17.89 -20.36 -6.74
N MET A 316 18.15 -20.83 -7.95
CA MET A 316 19.44 -21.34 -8.41
C MET A 316 20.11 -20.25 -9.24
N ASN A 317 21.19 -19.67 -8.70
CA ASN A 317 22.17 -19.00 -9.55
C ASN A 317 22.97 -20.07 -10.28
N TYR A 318 23.20 -19.89 -11.58
CA TYR A 318 24.09 -20.76 -12.35
C TYR A 318 25.11 -19.93 -13.15
N ILE A 319 26.30 -20.49 -13.31
CA ILE A 319 27.36 -19.97 -14.17
C ILE A 319 27.86 -21.12 -15.05
N GLU A 320 27.79 -20.96 -16.36
CA GLU A 320 28.14 -21.95 -17.37
C GLU A 320 29.22 -21.37 -18.30
N CYS A 321 30.40 -21.99 -18.34
CA CYS A 321 31.51 -21.50 -19.17
C CYS A 321 31.25 -21.82 -20.65
N ILE A 322 31.61 -20.90 -21.54
CA ILE A 322 31.33 -21.01 -22.99
C ILE A 322 32.39 -21.87 -23.70
N ASN A 323 33.64 -21.80 -23.26
CA ASN A 323 34.81 -22.39 -23.94
C ASN A 323 35.35 -23.66 -23.26
N VAL A 324 34.87 -24.01 -22.07
CA VAL A 324 35.29 -25.17 -21.27
C VAL A 324 34.07 -25.82 -20.62
N ASP A 325 34.11 -27.14 -20.44
CA ASP A 325 33.05 -27.89 -19.75
C ASP A 325 33.16 -27.68 -18.22
N TYR A 326 32.65 -26.53 -17.77
CA TYR A 326 32.56 -26.16 -16.36
C TYR A 326 31.26 -25.41 -16.09
N LYS A 327 30.45 -25.95 -15.19
CA LYS A 327 29.21 -25.35 -14.70
C LYS A 327 29.23 -25.32 -13.17
N SER A 328 28.90 -24.16 -12.61
CA SER A 328 28.70 -23.94 -11.19
C SER A 328 27.25 -23.55 -10.92
N THR A 329 26.67 -24.07 -9.83
CA THR A 329 25.27 -23.85 -9.45
C THR A 329 25.16 -23.64 -7.95
N ARG A 330 24.48 -22.58 -7.51
CA ARG A 330 24.28 -22.25 -6.09
C ARG A 330 22.79 -22.02 -5.81
N LYS A 331 22.20 -22.89 -4.97
CA LYS A 331 20.89 -22.63 -4.34
C LYS A 331 21.06 -21.55 -3.28
N GLU A 332 20.16 -20.57 -3.29
CA GLU A 332 20.05 -19.49 -2.30
C GLU A 332 18.57 -19.27 -1.97
N SER A 333 18.29 -18.88 -0.72
CA SER A 333 16.95 -18.51 -0.26
C SER A 333 16.64 -17.03 -0.53
N PHE A 334 15.36 -16.71 -0.74
CA PHE A 334 14.83 -15.36 -0.75
C PHE A 334 13.54 -15.26 0.08
N TYR A 335 13.31 -14.08 0.66
CA TYR A 335 12.07 -13.74 1.41
C TYR A 335 11.24 -12.65 0.70
N ASP A 336 11.87 -11.93 -0.24
CA ASP A 336 11.28 -10.95 -1.13
C ASP A 336 12.02 -10.96 -2.47
N LEU A 337 11.33 -10.57 -3.56
CA LEU A 337 11.94 -10.38 -4.88
C LEU A 337 11.90 -8.92 -5.28
N GLN A 338 13.08 -8.35 -5.52
CA GLN A 338 13.24 -6.95 -5.90
C GLN A 338 13.22 -6.77 -7.42
N LEU A 339 12.04 -6.49 -7.95
CA LEU A 339 11.77 -6.37 -9.38
C LEU A 339 12.13 -4.99 -9.93
N ASP A 340 12.92 -4.98 -11.00
CA ASP A 340 13.28 -3.77 -11.73
C ASP A 340 12.06 -3.19 -12.47
N VAL A 341 11.76 -1.91 -12.25
CA VAL A 341 10.66 -1.20 -12.95
C VAL A 341 11.14 -0.49 -14.21
N LYS A 342 12.36 0.05 -14.20
CA LYS A 342 12.91 0.83 -15.31
C LYS A 342 13.11 -0.03 -16.56
N GLY A 343 12.44 0.35 -17.65
CA GLY A 343 12.39 -0.42 -18.90
C GLY A 343 11.37 -1.57 -18.92
N CYS A 344 10.73 -1.89 -17.79
CA CYS A 344 9.74 -2.95 -17.67
C CYS A 344 8.32 -2.34 -17.66
N ARG A 345 7.46 -2.78 -18.59
CA ARG A 345 6.08 -2.26 -18.69
C ARG A 345 5.11 -2.93 -17.70
N ASP A 346 5.43 -4.15 -17.28
CA ASP A 346 4.59 -5.02 -16.47
C ASP A 346 5.47 -5.98 -15.63
N VAL A 347 4.85 -6.68 -14.68
CA VAL A 347 5.52 -7.62 -13.78
C VAL A 347 6.20 -8.79 -14.51
N TYR A 348 5.66 -9.22 -15.65
CA TYR A 348 6.25 -10.30 -16.44
C TYR A 348 7.51 -9.84 -17.16
N ALA A 349 7.55 -8.60 -17.65
CA ALA A 349 8.77 -8.00 -18.18
C ALA A 349 9.87 -7.90 -17.11
N SER A 350 9.51 -7.66 -15.84
CA SER A 350 10.48 -7.72 -14.73
C SER A 350 10.97 -9.13 -14.42
N PHE A 351 10.10 -10.16 -14.47
CA PHE A 351 10.53 -11.56 -14.29
C PHE A 351 11.37 -12.07 -15.48
N ASP A 352 11.00 -11.72 -16.71
CA ASP A 352 11.78 -11.99 -17.93
C ASP A 352 13.20 -11.39 -17.81
N LYS A 353 13.31 -10.15 -17.27
CA LYS A 353 14.60 -9.51 -16.98
C LYS A 353 15.34 -10.14 -15.80
N TYR A 354 14.62 -10.63 -14.78
CA TYR A 354 15.22 -11.27 -13.59
C TYR A 354 15.93 -12.59 -13.95
N VAL A 355 15.39 -13.34 -14.92
CA VAL A 355 16.00 -14.57 -15.44
C VAL A 355 16.87 -14.35 -16.70
N GLU A 356 17.14 -13.09 -17.07
CA GLU A 356 17.93 -12.76 -18.26
C GLU A 356 19.39 -13.25 -18.11
N VAL A 357 19.92 -13.86 -19.17
CA VAL A 357 21.25 -14.48 -19.13
C VAL A 357 22.34 -13.44 -19.37
N GLU A 358 22.93 -12.97 -18.28
CA GLU A 358 24.10 -12.09 -18.28
C GLU A 358 25.31 -12.80 -18.91
N ARG A 359 26.08 -12.06 -19.72
CA ARG A 359 27.35 -12.54 -20.28
C ARG A 359 28.54 -11.95 -19.53
N LEU A 360 29.34 -12.85 -18.96
CA LEU A 360 30.59 -12.56 -18.28
C LEU A 360 31.72 -12.62 -19.31
N GLU A 361 31.91 -11.52 -20.05
CA GLU A 361 32.93 -11.34 -21.10
C GLU A 361 33.87 -10.16 -20.75
N GLY A 362 35.01 -10.05 -21.43
CA GLY A 362 35.94 -8.92 -21.27
C GLY A 362 36.59 -8.85 -19.87
N ASP A 363 36.51 -7.69 -19.22
CA ASP A 363 37.03 -7.48 -17.84
C ASP A 363 36.18 -8.19 -16.77
N ASN A 364 34.94 -8.58 -17.11
CA ASN A 364 34.00 -9.26 -16.21
C ASN A 364 34.04 -10.80 -16.34
N LYS A 365 35.08 -11.38 -16.96
CA LYS A 365 35.27 -12.84 -17.11
C LYS A 365 35.15 -13.58 -15.76
N TYR A 366 34.52 -14.74 -15.79
CA TYR A 366 34.37 -15.59 -14.61
C TYR A 366 35.67 -16.35 -14.30
N HIS A 367 36.08 -16.38 -13.04
CA HIS A 367 37.25 -17.15 -12.60
C HIS A 367 36.86 -18.59 -12.26
N ALA A 368 36.85 -19.47 -13.28
CA ALA A 368 36.60 -20.89 -13.12
C ALA A 368 37.85 -21.59 -12.55
N GLU A 369 37.72 -22.16 -11.35
CA GLU A 369 38.82 -22.62 -10.47
C GLU A 369 40.05 -23.22 -11.19
N GLN A 370 39.84 -24.24 -12.02
CA GLN A 370 40.91 -25.01 -12.70
C GLN A 370 41.23 -24.48 -14.11
N TYR A 371 40.42 -23.56 -14.62
CA TYR A 371 40.46 -23.06 -16.00
C TYR A 371 40.78 -21.56 -16.13
N GLY A 372 40.95 -20.86 -15.00
CA GLY A 372 41.26 -19.44 -14.94
C GLY A 372 40.10 -18.54 -15.37
N LEU A 373 40.41 -17.37 -15.93
CA LEU A 373 39.41 -16.42 -16.43
C LEU A 373 38.80 -16.90 -17.74
N GLN A 374 37.50 -17.20 -17.72
CA GLN A 374 36.72 -17.74 -18.83
C GLN A 374 35.54 -16.84 -19.17
N ASP A 375 35.16 -16.85 -20.45
CA ASP A 375 33.88 -16.27 -20.88
C ASP A 375 32.74 -17.20 -20.46
N ALA A 376 31.73 -16.66 -19.77
CA ALA A 376 30.68 -17.46 -19.16
C ALA A 376 29.29 -16.82 -19.30
N ARG A 377 28.25 -17.64 -19.15
CA ARG A 377 26.86 -17.24 -19.03
C ARG A 377 26.46 -17.35 -17.57
N LYS A 378 25.91 -16.27 -17.01
CA LYS A 378 25.36 -16.23 -15.65
C LYS A 378 23.86 -16.02 -15.75
N GLY A 379 23.08 -16.74 -14.94
CA GLY A 379 21.64 -16.59 -14.90
C GLY A 379 21.04 -17.06 -13.58
N VAL A 380 19.75 -16.79 -13.40
CA VAL A 380 18.98 -17.16 -12.21
C VAL A 380 17.70 -17.86 -12.65
N LEU A 381 17.34 -18.96 -11.99
CA LEU A 381 16.06 -19.67 -12.18
C LEU A 381 15.49 -20.03 -10.81
N PHE A 382 14.18 -20.04 -10.67
CA PHE A 382 13.49 -20.35 -9.42
C PHE A 382 13.35 -21.87 -9.23
N ILE A 383 13.72 -22.38 -8.07
CA ILE A 383 13.54 -23.81 -7.73
C ILE A 383 12.14 -24.03 -7.16
N ASP A 384 11.71 -23.08 -6.33
CA ASP A 384 10.45 -23.09 -5.60
C ASP A 384 10.08 -21.64 -5.22
N PHE A 385 8.78 -21.35 -5.10
CA PHE A 385 8.27 -20.04 -4.66
C PHE A 385 7.48 -20.18 -3.34
N PRO A 386 7.49 -19.17 -2.46
CA PRO A 386 6.83 -19.24 -1.16
C PRO A 386 5.29 -19.16 -1.27
N PRO A 387 4.53 -19.68 -0.30
CA PRO A 387 3.07 -19.52 -0.25
C PRO A 387 2.59 -18.06 -0.24
N VAL A 388 3.38 -17.12 0.30
CA VAL A 388 3.12 -15.69 0.24
C VAL A 388 4.29 -14.95 -0.40
N LEU A 389 4.21 -14.77 -1.72
CA LEU A 389 5.24 -14.10 -2.52
C LEU A 389 5.25 -12.57 -2.30
N GLN A 390 6.36 -12.05 -1.79
CA GLN A 390 6.57 -10.61 -1.59
C GLN A 390 7.35 -10.01 -2.77
N LEU A 391 6.76 -9.05 -3.49
CA LEU A 391 7.38 -8.39 -4.66
C LEU A 391 7.64 -6.90 -4.36
N GLN A 392 8.92 -6.53 -4.19
CA GLN A 392 9.32 -5.13 -4.06
C GLN A 392 9.59 -4.53 -5.43
N LEU A 393 8.82 -3.50 -5.81
CA LEU A 393 9.06 -2.76 -7.06
C LEU A 393 10.15 -1.70 -6.84
N LYS A 394 11.32 -1.86 -7.47
CA LYS A 394 12.42 -0.87 -7.48
C LYS A 394 12.02 0.39 -8.24
N ARG A 395 11.29 1.27 -7.56
CA ARG A 395 10.85 2.59 -8.05
C ARG A 395 11.73 3.76 -7.61
N PHE A 396 12.86 3.48 -6.96
CA PHE A 396 13.85 4.48 -6.59
C PHE A 396 15.21 4.05 -7.12
N GLU A 397 15.90 4.96 -7.81
CA GLU A 397 17.25 4.76 -8.33
C GLU A 397 18.10 6.00 -8.04
N TYR A 398 19.43 5.83 -8.02
CA TYR A 398 20.35 6.96 -7.87
C TYR A 398 20.68 7.56 -9.25
N ASP A 399 20.36 8.83 -9.43
CA ASP A 399 20.66 9.58 -10.65
C ASP A 399 22.07 10.20 -10.54
N PHE A 400 23.05 9.49 -11.10
CA PHE A 400 24.45 9.92 -11.17
C PHE A 400 24.66 11.31 -11.82
N MET A 401 23.72 11.80 -12.64
CA MET A 401 23.80 13.14 -13.24
C MET A 401 23.25 14.25 -12.34
N ARG A 402 22.53 13.89 -11.27
CA ARG A 402 21.88 14.81 -10.32
C ARG A 402 22.34 14.66 -8.88
N ASP A 403 23.17 13.66 -8.58
CA ASP A 403 23.61 13.28 -7.23
C ASP A 403 22.42 13.13 -6.25
N THR A 404 21.39 12.39 -6.67
CA THR A 404 20.16 12.27 -5.88
C THR A 404 19.37 11.02 -6.18
N MET A 405 18.57 10.56 -5.21
CA MET A 405 17.61 9.47 -5.40
C MET A 405 16.38 9.98 -6.15
N VAL A 406 16.16 9.48 -7.37
CA VAL A 406 15.00 9.83 -8.20
C VAL A 406 13.95 8.73 -8.14
N LYS A 407 12.68 9.12 -8.15
CA LYS A 407 11.55 8.19 -8.19
C LYS A 407 11.15 7.90 -9.65
N ILE A 408 11.22 6.64 -10.05
CA ILE A 408 10.67 6.12 -11.29
C ILE A 408 9.14 6.12 -11.16
N ASN A 409 8.48 7.06 -11.83
CA ASN A 409 7.02 7.20 -11.83
C ASN A 409 6.36 6.59 -13.08
N ASP A 410 7.13 5.84 -13.89
CA ASP A 410 6.67 5.23 -15.14
C ASP A 410 5.51 4.23 -14.91
N ARG A 411 4.64 4.10 -15.92
CA ARG A 411 3.53 3.14 -15.92
C ARG A 411 4.09 1.72 -15.84
N TYR A 412 3.56 0.95 -14.90
CA TYR A 412 3.92 -0.44 -14.64
C TYR A 412 2.67 -1.20 -14.22
N GLU A 413 2.47 -2.39 -14.76
CA GLU A 413 1.24 -3.16 -14.56
C GLU A 413 1.51 -4.48 -13.83
N PHE A 414 0.64 -4.81 -12.88
CA PHE A 414 0.60 -6.09 -12.19
C PHE A 414 -0.85 -6.62 -12.23
N PRO A 415 -1.06 -7.91 -12.60
CA PRO A 415 -2.39 -8.49 -12.74
C PRO A 415 -3.00 -8.84 -11.38
N LEU A 416 -4.32 -9.08 -11.37
CA LEU A 416 -5.01 -9.65 -10.21
C LEU A 416 -4.60 -11.11 -9.96
N GLN A 417 -4.24 -11.84 -11.01
CA GLN A 417 -3.69 -13.20 -10.96
C GLN A 417 -2.35 -13.25 -11.69
N LEU A 418 -1.30 -13.71 -11.00
CA LEU A 418 0.07 -13.78 -11.47
C LEU A 418 0.49 -15.25 -11.64
N ASP A 419 0.45 -15.73 -12.88
CA ASP A 419 0.90 -17.07 -13.26
C ASP A 419 2.40 -17.11 -13.58
N LEU A 420 3.21 -17.70 -12.69
CA LEU A 420 4.67 -17.83 -12.85
C LEU A 420 5.10 -19.13 -13.56
N ASP A 421 4.18 -20.08 -13.76
CA ASP A 421 4.42 -21.29 -14.54
C ASP A 421 4.14 -21.09 -16.06
N ARG A 422 3.85 -19.85 -16.47
CA ARG A 422 3.61 -19.48 -17.87
C ARG A 422 4.75 -19.91 -18.79
N GLU A 423 4.45 -20.05 -20.08
CA GLU A 423 5.44 -20.42 -21.11
C GLU A 423 6.20 -21.72 -20.76
N ASN A 424 5.48 -22.70 -20.21
CA ASN A 424 5.97 -24.01 -19.74
C ASN A 424 7.02 -23.90 -18.62
N GLY A 425 6.74 -23.11 -17.57
CA GLY A 425 7.65 -22.97 -16.43
C GLY A 425 8.92 -22.19 -16.76
N LYS A 426 8.82 -21.18 -17.64
CA LYS A 426 9.96 -20.39 -18.16
C LYS A 426 10.92 -19.84 -17.10
N TYR A 427 10.41 -19.53 -15.90
CA TYR A 427 11.20 -18.98 -14.80
C TYR A 427 11.77 -20.07 -13.86
N LEU A 428 11.34 -21.32 -14.01
CA LEU A 428 11.70 -22.43 -13.11
C LEU A 428 13.02 -23.11 -13.51
N SER A 429 13.69 -23.74 -12.54
CA SER A 429 14.81 -24.63 -12.81
C SER A 429 14.33 -25.99 -13.37
N PRO A 430 15.20 -26.75 -14.07
CA PRO A 430 14.85 -28.09 -14.53
C PRO A 430 14.52 -29.09 -13.41
N ASP A 431 14.94 -28.79 -12.18
CA ASP A 431 14.77 -29.61 -10.98
C ASP A 431 13.60 -29.14 -10.08
N ALA A 432 12.81 -28.16 -10.54
CA ALA A 432 11.68 -27.59 -9.79
C ALA A 432 10.49 -28.56 -9.71
N ASP A 433 9.72 -28.50 -8.61
CA ASP A 433 8.55 -29.35 -8.40
C ASP A 433 7.35 -28.91 -9.24
N SER A 434 7.23 -29.49 -10.43
CA SER A 434 6.10 -29.29 -11.35
C SER A 434 4.73 -29.78 -10.85
N SER A 435 4.62 -30.38 -9.66
CA SER A 435 3.33 -30.74 -9.05
C SER A 435 2.63 -29.56 -8.37
N VAL A 436 3.38 -28.51 -8.01
CA VAL A 436 2.85 -27.28 -7.39
C VAL A 436 2.61 -26.22 -8.45
N ARG A 437 1.40 -25.62 -8.47
CA ARG A 437 1.06 -24.52 -9.39
C ARG A 437 1.47 -23.17 -8.79
N ASN A 438 2.39 -22.46 -9.42
CA ASN A 438 2.83 -21.11 -9.02
C ASN A 438 1.88 -20.02 -9.56
N LEU A 439 0.58 -20.16 -9.25
CA LEU A 439 -0.48 -19.21 -9.62
C LEU A 439 -0.89 -18.37 -8.40
N TYR A 440 -0.39 -17.14 -8.34
CA TYR A 440 -0.66 -16.22 -7.24
C TYR A 440 -1.88 -15.35 -7.51
N THR A 441 -2.59 -14.96 -6.45
CA THR A 441 -3.61 -13.90 -6.49
C THR A 441 -3.10 -12.69 -5.72
N LEU A 442 -3.28 -11.49 -6.27
CA LEU A 442 -2.89 -10.23 -5.63
C LEU A 442 -3.65 -10.05 -4.32
N HIS A 443 -2.95 -10.17 -3.19
CA HIS A 443 -3.57 -10.01 -1.87
C HIS A 443 -3.96 -8.55 -1.63
N ARG A 444 -5.24 -8.32 -1.37
CA ARG A 444 -5.80 -7.01 -1.02
C ARG A 444 -6.85 -7.17 0.07
N TYR A 445 -6.79 -6.26 1.03
CA TYR A 445 -7.79 -5.99 2.07
C TYR A 445 -8.27 -4.53 1.92
#